data_AF-S8C679-F1
#
_entry.id   AF-S8C679-F1
#
_cell.length_a   1.000
_cell.length_b   1.000
_cell.length_c   1.000
_cell.angle_alpha   90.00
_cell.angle_beta   90.00
_cell.angle_gamma   90.00
#
_symmetry.space_group_name_H-M   'P 1'
#
loop_
_entity.id
_entity.type
_entity.pdbx_description
1 polymer ?
#
loop_
_entity_poly.entity_id
_entity_poly.type
_entity_poly.pdbx_seq_one_letter_code
_entity_poly.pdbx_strand_id
1 'polypeptide(L)'
;MSGTKLCGLLMELGYEGEGPLDPDSFEWPFQYDDVRPILDWLCSSLRLSNVLSPSELSQYEQFLQEGKLLEGEDLDFAYDSISAFSARRGNQEAVFGTEEGLKEIRDTTLAAKAEALELQKQLQHLQLQNDILTEQASTLIQGRRSRIAATSAANGQMTNIDDSLSARNLEMNAVLGRMASTAQNLAYYHSGDEDGIHLAYIDFHPYLLVDSSCMKELNQWVVKQLDTGPYRLVAEEGKAKCSWVSLNDVSNVLEHDSENVQHQRLSELQRLQSIFGISEGQWVEAQVENSKQQAILMTLKAQVTADEAHIHLDLHSLRRKHAELAGELATLYRKEEKLLSESIPNLCWELAQLQDTYILQGDYDLKVMRQEFYINRQKALISHLTNLLSRHQLLKLACQMEKKVMLEAYSLLKVIELELQGYLSTGRGRVSHYGALVRAASDLHEQGAVDDRDSFLHGIRDILSVYS
;
A
#
# COMPACT_ATOMS: atom_id res chain seq x y z
N MET A 1 -45.37 -2.96 49.60
CA MET A 1 -45.68 -1.94 50.63
C MET A 1 -44.61 -2.07 51.71
N SER A 2 -44.06 -0.96 52.17
CA SER A 2 -42.77 -0.87 52.88
C SER A 2 -42.94 -0.16 54.22
N GLY A 3 -42.02 -0.41 55.16
CA GLY A 3 -41.93 0.25 56.46
C GLY A 3 -41.87 1.79 56.33
N THR A 4 -41.30 2.30 55.24
CA THR A 4 -41.28 3.73 54.89
C THR A 4 -42.66 4.37 54.78
N LYS A 5 -43.66 3.66 54.23
CA LYS A 5 -45.04 4.19 54.12
C LYS A 5 -45.76 4.20 55.47
N LEU A 6 -45.50 3.19 56.30
CA LEU A 6 -46.07 3.11 57.65
C LEU A 6 -45.53 4.25 58.54
N CYS A 7 -44.22 4.50 58.51
CA CYS A 7 -43.61 5.63 59.23
C CYS A 7 -44.13 6.99 58.72
N GLY A 8 -44.33 7.13 57.41
CA GLY A 8 -44.95 8.33 56.82
C GLY A 8 -46.37 8.56 57.34
N LEU A 9 -47.19 7.51 57.40
CA LEU A 9 -48.55 7.60 57.95
C LEU A 9 -48.58 7.91 59.45
N LEU A 10 -47.71 7.30 60.25
CA LEU A 10 -47.64 7.61 61.69
C LEU A 10 -47.23 9.06 61.94
N MET A 11 -46.36 9.61 61.11
CA MET A 11 -46.00 11.04 61.14
C MET A 11 -47.19 11.92 60.70
N GLU A 12 -47.91 11.53 59.65
CA GLU A 12 -49.14 12.22 59.22
C GLU A 12 -50.26 12.17 60.28
N LEU A 13 -50.32 11.11 61.09
CA LEU A 13 -51.29 10.92 62.16
C LEU A 13 -50.90 11.63 63.47
N GLY A 14 -49.76 12.33 63.51
CA GLY A 14 -49.35 13.17 64.64
C GLY A 14 -48.63 12.43 65.77
N TYR A 15 -47.93 11.33 65.47
CA TYR A 15 -47.15 10.60 66.48
C TYR A 15 -45.88 11.40 66.90
N GLU A 16 -45.90 11.99 68.10
CA GLU A 16 -44.76 12.66 68.72
C GLU A 16 -43.96 11.69 69.61
N GLY A 17 -43.25 10.74 69.00
CA GLY A 17 -42.24 9.94 69.70
C GLY A 17 -40.95 10.74 69.93
N GLU A 18 -40.15 10.41 70.96
CA GLU A 18 -38.90 11.10 71.32
C GLU A 18 -37.75 10.98 70.28
N GLY A 19 -38.03 10.62 69.01
CA GLY A 19 -37.07 10.64 67.91
C GLY A 19 -37.70 10.29 66.55
N PRO A 20 -37.03 10.60 65.42
CA PRO A 20 -37.50 10.20 64.10
C PRO A 20 -37.49 8.67 63.99
N LEU A 21 -38.66 8.09 63.67
CA LEU A 21 -38.81 6.66 63.46
C LEU A 21 -37.95 6.21 62.26
N ASP A 22 -37.06 5.25 62.48
CA ASP A 22 -36.22 4.67 61.43
C ASP A 22 -37.02 3.69 60.56
N PRO A 23 -37.17 3.94 59.24
CA PRO A 23 -37.97 3.09 58.36
C PRO A 23 -37.47 1.64 58.25
N ASP A 24 -36.16 1.42 58.32
CA ASP A 24 -35.55 0.10 58.14
C ASP A 24 -35.86 -0.83 59.31
N SER A 25 -36.07 -0.26 60.50
CA SER A 25 -36.49 -0.98 61.71
C SER A 25 -37.94 -1.51 61.61
N PHE A 26 -38.76 -1.00 60.69
CA PHE A 26 -40.16 -1.41 60.48
C PHE A 26 -40.40 -2.21 59.20
N GLU A 27 -39.34 -2.66 58.50
CA GLU A 27 -39.45 -3.51 57.31
C GLU A 27 -39.73 -4.98 57.66
N TRP A 28 -39.27 -5.47 58.81
CA TRP A 28 -39.39 -6.90 59.17
C TRP A 28 -40.84 -7.43 59.27
N PRO A 29 -41.87 -6.67 59.70
CA PRO A 29 -43.25 -7.16 59.73
C PRO A 29 -43.85 -7.35 58.33
N PHE A 30 -43.40 -6.58 57.34
CA PHE A 30 -43.87 -6.67 55.95
C PHE A 30 -43.31 -7.87 55.18
N GLN A 31 -42.36 -8.60 55.80
CA GLN A 31 -41.77 -9.82 55.25
C GLN A 31 -42.62 -11.07 55.54
N TYR A 32 -43.57 -10.99 56.47
CA TYR A 32 -44.50 -12.10 56.78
C TYR A 32 -45.79 -11.99 55.96
N ASP A 33 -46.06 -13.00 55.13
CA ASP A 33 -47.22 -12.99 54.21
C ASP A 33 -48.58 -12.96 54.93
N ASP A 34 -48.67 -13.46 56.16
CA ASP A 34 -49.92 -13.45 56.95
C ASP A 34 -50.25 -12.07 57.53
N VAL A 35 -49.22 -11.25 57.80
CA VAL A 35 -49.36 -9.93 58.45
C VAL A 35 -49.49 -8.82 57.40
N ARG A 36 -48.99 -9.07 56.18
CA ARG A 36 -48.95 -8.13 55.07
C ARG A 36 -50.31 -7.54 54.68
N PRO A 37 -51.41 -8.32 54.53
CA PRO A 37 -52.71 -7.77 54.17
C PRO A 37 -53.28 -6.86 55.26
N ILE A 38 -53.00 -7.15 56.53
CA ILE A 38 -53.45 -6.36 57.67
C ILE A 38 -52.71 -5.03 57.74
N LEU A 39 -51.39 -5.04 57.53
CA LEU A 39 -50.57 -3.82 57.48
C LEU A 39 -50.88 -2.97 56.25
N ASP A 40 -51.17 -3.60 55.11
CA ASP A 40 -51.63 -2.90 53.90
C ASP A 40 -53.01 -2.26 54.12
N TRP A 41 -53.91 -2.95 54.80
CA TRP A 41 -55.21 -2.39 55.19
C TRP A 41 -55.04 -1.20 56.15
N LEU A 42 -54.19 -1.32 57.18
CA LEU A 42 -53.87 -0.25 58.13
C LEU A 42 -53.35 0.99 57.39
N CYS A 43 -52.37 0.80 56.51
CA CYS A 43 -51.78 1.89 55.74
C CYS A 43 -52.75 2.54 54.73
N SER A 44 -53.79 1.81 54.29
CA SER A 44 -54.73 2.33 53.29
C SER A 44 -56.00 2.93 53.91
N SER A 45 -56.33 2.52 55.14
CA SER A 45 -57.61 2.84 55.78
C SER A 45 -57.51 3.86 56.90
N LEU A 46 -56.34 3.99 57.55
CA LEU A 46 -56.13 5.02 58.56
C LEU A 46 -55.98 6.40 57.90
N ARG A 47 -56.72 7.37 58.42
CA ARG A 47 -56.67 8.78 58.04
C ARG A 47 -56.68 9.65 59.29
N LEU A 48 -56.31 10.91 59.15
CA LEU A 48 -56.39 11.93 60.22
C LEU A 48 -57.78 12.00 60.89
N SER A 49 -58.86 11.68 60.17
CA SER A 49 -60.24 11.63 60.72
C SER A 49 -60.49 10.49 61.71
N ASN A 50 -59.60 9.49 61.77
CA ASN A 50 -59.75 8.31 62.62
C ASN A 50 -58.93 8.44 63.92
N VAL A 51 -58.19 9.55 64.07
CA VAL A 51 -57.42 9.88 65.27
C VAL A 51 -58.16 11.01 65.97
N LEU A 52 -58.42 10.83 67.26
CA LEU A 52 -59.11 11.82 68.06
C LEU A 52 -58.32 13.13 68.07
N SER A 53 -58.96 14.22 67.68
CA SER A 53 -58.35 15.55 67.76
C SER A 53 -58.11 15.94 69.22
N PRO A 54 -57.12 16.82 69.51
CA PRO A 54 -56.88 17.29 70.88
C PRO A 54 -58.10 18.01 71.49
N SER A 55 -58.97 18.60 70.65
CA SER A 55 -60.26 19.17 71.06
C SER A 55 -61.29 18.10 71.45
N GLU A 56 -61.35 16.98 70.75
CA GLU A 56 -62.25 15.85 71.07
C GLU A 56 -61.74 15.09 72.30
N LEU A 57 -60.42 14.96 72.47
CA LEU A 57 -59.81 14.44 73.69
C LEU A 57 -60.13 15.33 74.90
N SER A 58 -60.05 16.65 74.74
CA SER A 58 -60.42 17.60 75.81
C SER A 58 -61.92 17.51 76.15
N GLN A 59 -62.80 17.30 75.15
CA GLN A 59 -64.23 17.07 75.38
C GLN A 59 -64.50 15.72 76.05
N TYR A 60 -63.76 14.67 75.67
CA TYR A 60 -63.86 13.36 76.29
C TYR A 60 -63.36 13.36 77.75
N GLU A 61 -62.23 14.02 78.02
CA GLU A 61 -61.73 14.23 79.39
C GLU A 61 -62.69 15.08 80.23
N GLN A 62 -63.34 16.08 79.61
CA GLN A 62 -64.40 16.85 80.26
C GLN A 62 -65.63 15.98 80.56
N PHE A 63 -66.05 15.09 79.65
CA PHE A 63 -67.15 14.15 79.90
C PHE A 63 -66.80 13.10 80.97
N LEU A 64 -65.53 12.67 81.06
CA LEU A 64 -65.00 11.84 82.14
C LEU A 64 -65.06 12.56 83.49
N GLN A 65 -64.69 13.84 83.53
CA GLN A 65 -64.77 14.67 84.74
C GLN A 65 -66.22 15.02 85.13
N GLU A 66 -67.13 15.14 84.16
CA GLU A 66 -68.55 15.39 84.37
C GLU A 66 -69.38 14.13 84.68
N GLY A 67 -68.79 12.93 84.58
CA GLY A 67 -69.46 11.65 84.87
C GLY A 67 -70.61 11.31 83.91
N LYS A 68 -70.60 11.85 82.69
CA LYS A 68 -71.67 11.68 81.67
C LYS A 68 -71.28 10.72 80.55
N LEU A 69 -70.41 9.77 80.85
CA LEU A 69 -69.98 8.74 79.91
C LEU A 69 -70.95 7.56 79.99
N LEU A 70 -71.60 7.22 78.88
CA LEU A 70 -72.48 6.06 78.78
C LEU A 70 -71.61 4.83 78.52
N GLU A 71 -71.48 3.94 79.50
CA GLU A 71 -70.70 2.71 79.38
C GLU A 71 -71.58 1.47 79.60
N GLY A 72 -71.43 0.45 78.77
CA GLY A 72 -72.11 -0.85 78.94
C GLY A 72 -73.63 -0.78 78.81
N GLU A 73 -74.35 -1.25 79.84
CA GLU A 73 -75.81 -1.45 79.84
C GLU A 73 -76.60 -0.16 79.53
N ASP A 74 -76.10 1.03 79.87
CA ASP A 74 -76.75 2.31 79.56
C ASP A 74 -76.63 2.69 78.07
N LEU A 75 -75.56 2.24 77.39
CA LEU A 75 -75.38 2.40 75.95
C LEU A 75 -76.25 1.40 75.18
N ASP A 76 -76.34 0.17 75.68
CA ASP A 76 -77.26 -0.85 75.15
C ASP A 76 -78.72 -0.41 75.36
N PHE A 77 -79.05 0.26 76.48
CA PHE A 77 -80.37 0.84 76.70
C PHE A 77 -80.67 2.02 75.76
N ALA A 78 -79.67 2.87 75.45
CA ALA A 78 -79.82 3.93 74.44
C ALA A 78 -80.00 3.35 73.03
N TYR A 79 -79.30 2.27 72.70
CA TYR A 79 -79.44 1.56 71.43
C TYR A 79 -80.80 0.84 71.33
N ASP A 80 -81.28 0.24 72.43
CA ASP A 80 -82.59 -0.40 72.52
C ASP A 80 -83.75 0.61 72.51
N SER A 81 -83.55 1.81 73.04
CA SER A 81 -84.56 2.89 72.99
C SER A 81 -84.61 3.60 71.62
N ILE A 82 -83.54 3.53 70.82
CA ILE A 82 -83.54 3.95 69.41
C ILE A 82 -84.12 2.84 68.51
N SER A 83 -83.87 1.56 68.82
CA SER A 83 -84.45 0.41 68.11
C SER A 83 -85.93 0.16 68.45
N ALA A 84 -86.43 0.67 69.57
CA ALA A 84 -87.85 0.71 69.96
C ALA A 84 -88.75 1.51 68.99
N PHE A 85 -88.18 2.31 68.07
CA PHE A 85 -88.92 3.00 67.01
C PHE A 85 -88.95 2.26 65.66
N SER A 86 -88.34 1.07 65.54
CA SER A 86 -88.17 0.37 64.26
C SER A 86 -89.05 -0.87 64.04
N ALA A 87 -89.80 -1.34 65.05
CA ALA A 87 -90.56 -2.60 64.94
C ALA A 87 -91.95 -2.60 65.61
N ARG A 88 -92.86 -1.68 65.22
CA ARG A 88 -94.33 -1.95 65.22
C ARG A 88 -95.12 -0.79 64.61
N ARG A 89 -95.56 -0.96 63.37
CA ARG A 89 -96.86 -0.42 62.92
C ARG A 89 -97.54 -1.40 61.97
N GLY A 90 -98.26 -2.33 62.59
CA GLY A 90 -99.25 -3.18 61.94
C GLY A 90 -100.54 -3.12 62.77
N ASN A 91 -101.44 -2.26 62.31
CA ASN A 91 -102.91 -2.34 62.33
C ASN A 91 -103.69 -2.59 63.64
N GLN A 92 -104.73 -1.73 63.79
CA GLN A 92 -106.03 -1.99 64.46
C GLN A 92 -105.99 -2.00 66.00
N GLU A 93 -106.77 -1.27 66.79
CA GLU A 93 -108.13 -0.76 66.68
C GLU A 93 -108.33 0.24 67.84
N ALA A 94 -108.65 1.51 67.58
CA ALA A 94 -109.53 2.37 68.38
C ALA A 94 -109.47 3.80 67.81
N VAL A 95 -110.66 4.40 67.62
CA VAL A 95 -110.90 5.75 67.08
C VAL A 95 -110.92 5.80 65.55
N PHE A 96 -112.01 5.23 65.02
CA PHE A 96 -112.50 5.52 63.67
C PHE A 96 -112.92 6.98 63.53
N GLY A 97 -112.49 7.59 62.42
CA GLY A 97 -113.03 8.80 61.82
C GLY A 97 -112.55 8.92 60.37
N THR A 98 -113.39 8.48 59.42
CA THR A 98 -113.29 8.53 57.94
C THR A 98 -112.45 7.44 57.23
N GLU A 99 -113.15 6.48 56.61
CA GLU A 99 -112.62 5.32 55.88
C GLU A 99 -112.09 5.63 54.45
N GLU A 100 -112.13 6.87 53.98
CA GLU A 100 -111.72 7.21 52.61
C GLU A 100 -110.20 7.46 52.49
N GLY A 101 -109.57 8.11 53.48
CA GLY A 101 -108.12 8.39 53.45
C GLY A 101 -107.22 7.15 53.60
N LEU A 102 -107.69 6.10 54.29
CA LEU A 102 -106.90 4.86 54.47
C LEU A 102 -106.84 4.00 53.20
N LYS A 103 -107.88 4.02 52.36
CA LYS A 103 -107.84 3.39 51.03
C LYS A 103 -106.94 4.18 50.09
N GLU A 104 -107.05 5.50 50.08
CA GLU A 104 -106.23 6.37 49.25
C GLU A 104 -104.73 6.27 49.60
N ILE A 105 -104.37 6.17 50.88
CA ILE A 105 -102.97 5.96 51.31
C ILE A 105 -102.49 4.55 50.96
N ARG A 106 -103.35 3.52 51.05
CA ARG A 106 -102.97 2.15 50.66
C ARG A 106 -102.81 2.01 49.15
N ASP A 107 -103.66 2.65 48.36
CA ASP A 107 -103.61 2.63 46.91
C ASP A 107 -102.43 3.46 46.39
N THR A 108 -102.14 4.62 46.99
CA THR A 108 -100.93 5.41 46.66
C THR A 108 -99.63 4.72 47.08
N THR A 109 -99.61 3.97 48.20
CA THR A 109 -98.42 3.19 48.58
C THR A 109 -98.21 1.94 47.72
N LEU A 110 -99.28 1.29 47.26
CA LEU A 110 -99.20 0.21 46.27
C LEU A 110 -98.77 0.74 44.89
N ALA A 111 -99.28 1.91 44.48
CA ALA A 111 -98.83 2.60 43.27
C ALA A 111 -97.35 2.99 43.36
N ALA A 112 -96.90 3.57 44.47
CA ALA A 112 -95.50 3.91 44.69
C ALA A 112 -94.58 2.68 44.74
N LYS A 113 -95.06 1.53 45.26
CA LYS A 113 -94.30 0.27 45.22
C LYS A 113 -94.24 -0.32 43.81
N ALA A 114 -95.32 -0.23 43.04
CA ALA A 114 -95.33 -0.64 41.64
C ALA A 114 -94.37 0.23 40.81
N GLU A 115 -94.39 1.55 41.02
CA GLU A 115 -93.47 2.51 40.43
C GLU A 115 -92.02 2.24 40.84
N ALA A 116 -91.75 1.95 42.11
CA ALA A 116 -90.41 1.58 42.58
C ALA A 116 -89.90 0.27 41.94
N LEU A 117 -90.77 -0.74 41.77
CA LEU A 117 -90.41 -1.98 41.08
C LEU A 117 -90.18 -1.75 39.57
N GLU A 118 -90.92 -0.83 38.95
CA GLU A 118 -90.73 -0.46 37.55
C GLU A 118 -89.44 0.33 37.34
N LEU A 119 -89.13 1.28 38.22
CA LEU A 119 -87.84 1.99 38.27
C LEU A 119 -86.67 1.03 38.52
N GLN A 120 -86.84 0.02 39.39
CA GLN A 120 -85.81 -1.00 39.62
C GLN A 120 -85.54 -1.83 38.36
N LYS A 121 -86.58 -2.20 37.62
CA LYS A 121 -86.43 -2.89 36.32
C LYS A 121 -85.75 -2.00 35.28
N GLN A 122 -86.09 -0.72 35.22
CA GLN A 122 -85.44 0.25 34.34
C GLN A 122 -83.96 0.43 34.69
N LEU A 123 -83.61 0.51 35.98
CA LEU A 123 -82.22 0.57 36.43
C LEU A 123 -81.43 -0.69 36.05
N GLN A 124 -82.01 -1.88 36.24
CA GLN A 124 -81.36 -3.13 35.81
C GLN A 124 -81.14 -3.20 34.30
N HIS A 125 -82.12 -2.72 33.52
CA HIS A 125 -81.98 -2.63 32.07
C HIS A 125 -80.87 -1.67 31.65
N LEU A 126 -80.79 -0.49 32.27
CA LEU A 126 -79.74 0.49 32.03
C LEU A 126 -78.36 -0.01 32.49
N GLN A 127 -78.29 -0.76 33.59
CA GLN A 127 -77.05 -1.39 34.06
C GLN A 127 -76.54 -2.41 33.04
N LEU A 128 -77.41 -3.33 32.59
CA LEU A 128 -77.05 -4.30 31.54
C LEU A 128 -76.58 -3.60 30.25
N GLN A 129 -77.26 -2.51 29.86
CA GLN A 129 -76.88 -1.73 28.69
C GLN A 129 -75.50 -1.08 28.87
N ASN A 130 -75.21 -0.53 30.05
CA ASN A 130 -73.89 0.04 30.35
C ASN A 130 -72.79 -1.04 30.38
N ASP A 131 -73.08 -2.24 30.90
CA ASP A 131 -72.12 -3.35 30.93
C ASP A 131 -71.76 -3.79 29.50
N ILE A 132 -72.76 -3.95 28.62
CA ILE A 132 -72.55 -4.27 27.19
C ILE A 132 -71.71 -3.17 26.51
N LEU A 133 -72.04 -1.89 26.74
CA LEU A 133 -71.27 -0.78 26.17
C LEU A 133 -69.83 -0.73 26.70
N THR A 134 -69.62 -1.10 27.97
CA THR A 134 -68.29 -1.14 28.58
C THR A 134 -67.46 -2.30 28.01
N GLU A 135 -68.07 -3.47 27.79
CA GLU A 135 -67.43 -4.60 27.11
C GLU A 135 -67.05 -4.23 25.67
N GLN A 136 -67.95 -3.62 24.91
CA GLN A 136 -67.67 -3.11 23.56
C GLN A 136 -66.56 -2.04 23.55
N ALA A 137 -66.57 -1.11 24.52
CA ALA A 137 -65.51 -0.11 24.65
C ALA A 137 -64.15 -0.75 24.96
N SER A 138 -64.11 -1.75 25.85
CA SER A 138 -62.87 -2.44 26.21
C SER A 138 -62.28 -3.24 25.04
N THR A 139 -63.11 -3.94 24.26
CA THR A 139 -62.68 -4.66 23.05
C THR A 139 -62.16 -3.70 21.98
N LEU A 140 -62.80 -2.54 21.78
CA LEU A 140 -62.32 -1.48 20.89
C LEU A 140 -60.98 -0.90 21.36
N ILE A 141 -60.81 -0.64 22.66
CA ILE A 141 -59.56 -0.14 23.23
C ILE A 141 -58.43 -1.17 23.06
N GLN A 142 -58.71 -2.45 23.30
CA GLN A 142 -57.74 -3.53 23.12
C GLN A 142 -57.38 -3.73 21.64
N GLY A 143 -58.36 -3.64 20.73
CA GLY A 143 -58.16 -3.63 19.28
C GLY A 143 -57.36 -2.40 18.81
N ARG A 144 -57.53 -1.24 19.45
CA ARG A 144 -56.71 -0.05 19.18
C ARG A 144 -55.27 -0.22 19.68
N ARG A 145 -55.08 -0.74 20.90
CA ARG A 145 -53.75 -0.99 21.49
C ARG A 145 -52.95 -2.01 20.68
N SER A 146 -53.57 -3.11 20.24
CA SER A 146 -52.92 -4.11 19.38
C SER A 146 -52.53 -3.55 18.02
N ARG A 147 -53.40 -2.74 17.38
CA ARG A 147 -53.06 -2.04 16.13
C ARG A 147 -51.89 -1.06 16.31
N ILE A 148 -51.92 -0.23 17.35
CA ILE A 148 -50.82 0.70 17.65
C ILE A 148 -49.52 -0.06 17.90
N ALA A 149 -49.56 -1.17 18.65
CA ALA A 149 -48.39 -2.01 18.90
C ALA A 149 -47.84 -2.61 17.59
N ALA A 150 -48.71 -3.16 16.73
CA ALA A 150 -48.33 -3.69 15.42
C ALA A 150 -47.74 -2.62 14.50
N THR A 151 -48.34 -1.43 14.44
CA THR A 151 -47.83 -0.29 13.68
C THR A 151 -46.48 0.18 14.22
N SER A 152 -46.31 0.26 15.55
CA SER A 152 -45.04 0.65 16.15
C SER A 152 -43.91 -0.37 15.87
N ALA A 153 -44.24 -1.67 15.88
CA ALA A 153 -43.29 -2.72 15.51
C ALA A 153 -42.91 -2.66 14.03
N ALA A 154 -43.89 -2.46 13.13
CA ALA A 154 -43.65 -2.30 11.70
C ALA A 154 -42.82 -1.04 11.40
N ASN A 155 -43.11 0.09 12.07
CA ASN A 155 -42.34 1.32 11.95
C ASN A 155 -40.90 1.12 12.44
N GLY A 156 -40.71 0.42 13.56
CA GLY A 156 -39.36 0.08 14.05
C GLY A 156 -38.58 -0.82 13.07
N GLN A 157 -39.24 -1.75 12.39
CA GLN A 157 -38.61 -2.54 11.32
C GLN A 157 -38.26 -1.68 10.12
N MET A 158 -39.14 -0.76 9.72
CA MET A 158 -38.89 0.17 8.61
C MET A 158 -37.69 1.07 8.89
N THR A 159 -37.60 1.65 10.08
CA THR A 159 -36.45 2.49 10.48
C THR A 159 -35.15 1.69 10.49
N ASN A 160 -35.17 0.45 11.00
CA ASN A 160 -33.98 -0.40 10.99
C ASN A 160 -33.50 -0.74 9.57
N ILE A 161 -34.44 -0.97 8.64
CA ILE A 161 -34.10 -1.21 7.23
C ILE A 161 -33.56 0.06 6.59
N ASP A 162 -34.15 1.23 6.86
CA ASP A 162 -33.68 2.52 6.34
C ASP A 162 -32.28 2.87 6.86
N ASP A 163 -32.02 2.66 8.16
CA ASP A 163 -30.70 2.81 8.77
C ASP A 163 -29.67 1.86 8.13
N SER A 164 -30.06 0.61 7.87
CA SER A 164 -29.19 -0.37 7.20
C SER A 164 -28.90 0.01 5.75
N LEU A 165 -29.90 0.49 5.01
CA LEU A 165 -29.74 0.93 3.62
C LEU A 165 -28.91 2.20 3.51
N SER A 166 -29.11 3.17 4.41
CA SER A 166 -28.34 4.41 4.45
C SER A 166 -26.87 4.14 4.80
N ALA A 167 -26.59 3.27 5.79
CA ALA A 167 -25.23 2.83 6.11
C ALA A 167 -24.54 2.16 4.91
N ARG A 168 -25.23 1.25 4.21
CA ARG A 168 -24.70 0.58 3.02
C ARG A 168 -24.48 1.55 1.85
N ASN A 169 -25.35 2.55 1.67
CA ASN A 169 -25.17 3.59 0.67
C ASN A 169 -23.94 4.46 0.97
N LEU A 170 -23.70 4.79 2.23
CA LEU A 170 -22.52 5.55 2.64
C LEU A 170 -21.22 4.77 2.36
N GLU A 171 -21.21 3.47 2.66
CA GLU A 171 -20.09 2.58 2.31
C GLU A 171 -19.86 2.50 0.80
N MET A 172 -20.92 2.30 0.01
CA MET A 172 -20.82 2.28 -1.45
C MET A 172 -20.25 3.59 -2.01
N ASN A 173 -20.75 4.74 -1.53
CA ASN A 173 -20.26 6.05 -1.95
C ASN A 173 -18.78 6.23 -1.60
N ALA A 174 -18.32 5.73 -0.44
CA ALA A 174 -16.91 5.75 -0.07
C ALA A 174 -16.05 4.89 -1.02
N VAL A 175 -16.52 3.69 -1.39
CA VAL A 175 -15.83 2.82 -2.36
C VAL A 175 -15.76 3.48 -3.74
N LEU A 176 -16.88 4.03 -4.24
CA LEU A 176 -16.93 4.74 -5.52
C LEU A 176 -16.02 5.97 -5.52
N GLY A 177 -15.97 6.73 -4.42
CA GLY A 177 -15.06 7.85 -4.26
C GLY A 177 -13.59 7.43 -4.34
N ARG A 178 -13.23 6.30 -3.69
CA ARG A 178 -11.87 5.73 -3.82
C ARG A 178 -11.56 5.26 -5.24
N MET A 179 -12.52 4.61 -5.92
CA MET A 179 -12.34 4.21 -7.32
C MET A 179 -12.18 5.42 -8.25
N ALA A 180 -12.93 6.49 -8.02
CA ALA A 180 -12.81 7.71 -8.80
C ALA A 180 -11.44 8.37 -8.60
N SER A 181 -10.95 8.46 -7.35
CA SER A 181 -9.63 9.03 -7.08
C SER A 181 -8.49 8.18 -7.63
N THR A 182 -8.56 6.84 -7.54
CA THR A 182 -7.54 5.97 -8.13
C THR A 182 -7.57 6.04 -9.66
N ALA A 183 -8.74 6.09 -10.28
CA ALA A 183 -8.87 6.27 -11.73
C ALA A 183 -8.33 7.63 -12.17
N GLN A 184 -8.54 8.69 -11.39
CA GLN A 184 -8.01 10.02 -11.69
C GLN A 184 -6.49 10.08 -11.53
N ASN A 185 -5.93 9.44 -10.50
CA ASN A 185 -4.48 9.29 -10.37
C ASN A 185 -3.89 8.49 -11.53
N LEU A 186 -4.54 7.41 -11.95
CA LEU A 186 -4.10 6.63 -13.10
C LEU A 186 -4.16 7.46 -14.40
N ALA A 187 -5.24 8.21 -14.60
CA ALA A 187 -5.35 9.13 -15.74
C ALA A 187 -4.26 10.21 -15.70
N TYR A 188 -3.90 10.71 -14.51
CA TYR A 188 -2.79 11.64 -14.33
C TYR A 188 -1.45 11.02 -14.77
N TYR A 189 -1.13 9.81 -14.32
CA TYR A 189 0.10 9.12 -14.73
C TYR A 189 0.18 8.84 -16.25
N HIS A 190 -0.96 8.76 -16.94
CA HIS A 190 -1.04 8.54 -18.39
C HIS A 190 -1.40 9.80 -19.20
N SER A 191 -1.48 10.96 -18.57
CA SER A 191 -1.80 12.23 -19.23
C SER A 191 -0.66 12.75 -20.10
N GLY A 192 0.58 12.35 -19.79
CA GLY A 192 1.78 12.86 -20.42
C GLY A 192 2.23 14.25 -19.92
N ASP A 193 1.55 14.81 -18.91
CA ASP A 193 1.92 16.12 -18.32
C ASP A 193 3.13 16.03 -17.37
N GLU A 194 3.43 14.84 -16.84
CA GLU A 194 4.64 14.58 -16.06
C GLU A 194 5.78 14.11 -16.98
N ASP A 195 6.75 15.00 -17.19
CA ASP A 195 7.99 14.68 -17.90
C ASP A 195 8.74 13.55 -17.17
N GLY A 196 8.92 12.40 -17.83
CA GLY A 196 9.95 11.42 -17.47
C GLY A 196 9.51 10.06 -16.93
N ILE A 197 8.21 9.74 -16.87
CA ILE A 197 7.77 8.41 -16.40
C ILE A 197 7.88 7.35 -17.51
N HIS A 198 7.62 7.74 -18.76
CA HIS A 198 7.47 6.81 -19.89
C HIS A 198 8.23 7.31 -21.12
N LEU A 199 8.98 6.43 -21.77
CA LEU A 199 9.67 6.70 -23.04
C LEU A 199 8.70 7.09 -24.15
N ALA A 200 7.43 6.67 -24.07
CA ALA A 200 6.39 7.03 -25.03
C ALA A 200 6.08 8.53 -25.08
N TYR A 201 6.27 9.26 -23.98
CA TYR A 201 5.99 10.70 -23.91
C TYR A 201 7.24 11.57 -24.14
N ILE A 202 8.43 10.97 -24.22
CA ILE A 202 9.69 11.69 -24.40
C ILE A 202 9.91 11.99 -25.89
N ASP A 203 10.30 13.23 -26.20
CA ASP A 203 10.79 13.58 -27.53
C ASP A 203 12.19 13.02 -27.78
N PHE A 204 12.32 12.13 -28.77
CA PHE A 204 13.59 11.56 -29.19
C PHE A 204 14.38 12.46 -30.15
N HIS A 205 13.83 13.58 -30.59
CA HIS A 205 14.52 14.47 -31.54
C HIS A 205 15.89 14.95 -31.04
N PRO A 206 16.09 15.35 -29.77
CA PRO A 206 17.40 15.72 -29.25
C PRO A 206 18.41 14.56 -29.30
N TYR A 207 17.96 13.34 -28.96
CA TYR A 207 18.80 12.14 -29.04
C TYR A 207 19.23 11.86 -30.49
N LEU A 208 18.30 11.91 -31.44
CA LEU A 208 18.57 11.67 -32.86
C LEU A 208 19.52 12.73 -33.46
N LEU A 209 19.40 14.00 -33.02
CA LEU A 209 20.31 15.07 -33.42
C LEU A 209 21.75 14.80 -32.95
N VAL A 210 21.91 14.41 -31.68
CA VAL A 210 23.24 14.06 -31.12
C VAL A 210 23.80 12.81 -31.81
N ASP A 211 22.97 11.77 -32.00
CA ASP A 211 23.38 10.52 -32.64
C ASP A 211 23.83 10.73 -34.08
N SER A 212 23.08 11.50 -34.87
CA SER A 212 23.45 11.84 -36.24
C SER A 212 24.71 12.68 -36.34
N SER A 213 24.94 13.60 -35.39
CA SER A 213 26.16 14.42 -35.32
C SER A 213 27.37 13.56 -34.94
N CYS A 214 27.22 12.69 -33.94
CA CYS A 214 28.24 11.72 -33.53
C CYS A 214 28.63 10.79 -34.68
N MET A 215 27.64 10.28 -35.44
CA MET A 215 27.90 9.44 -36.61
C MET A 215 28.67 10.19 -37.71
N LYS A 216 28.34 11.46 -37.95
CA LYS A 216 29.08 12.30 -38.91
C LYS A 216 30.53 12.52 -38.48
N GLU A 217 30.76 12.84 -37.20
CA GLU A 217 32.11 12.99 -36.65
C GLU A 217 32.91 11.70 -36.72
N LEU A 218 32.29 10.56 -36.38
CA LEU A 218 32.91 9.24 -36.48
C LEU A 218 33.32 8.94 -37.93
N ASN A 219 32.43 9.19 -38.90
CA ASN A 219 32.74 8.99 -40.32
C ASN A 219 33.88 9.90 -40.79
N GLN A 220 33.90 11.18 -40.38
CA GLN A 220 35.01 12.08 -40.69
C GLN A 220 36.33 11.62 -40.06
N TRP A 221 36.27 11.13 -38.82
CA TRP A 221 37.44 10.57 -38.14
C TRP A 221 37.95 9.32 -38.85
N VAL A 222 37.08 8.41 -39.26
CA VAL A 222 37.42 7.20 -40.04
C VAL A 222 38.17 7.58 -41.31
N VAL A 223 37.63 8.50 -42.11
CA VAL A 223 38.25 8.95 -43.36
C VAL A 223 39.63 9.59 -43.09
N LYS A 224 39.75 10.44 -42.06
CA LYS A 224 41.02 11.07 -41.69
C LYS A 224 42.08 10.07 -41.23
N GLN A 225 41.69 8.98 -40.58
CA GLN A 225 42.61 8.07 -39.90
C GLN A 225 42.94 6.80 -40.70
N LEU A 226 42.00 6.32 -41.51
CA LEU A 226 42.14 5.06 -42.25
C LEU A 226 42.34 5.29 -43.74
N ASP A 227 41.70 6.29 -44.33
CA ASP A 227 41.78 6.53 -45.79
C ASP A 227 42.94 7.47 -46.19
N THR A 228 43.56 8.16 -45.23
CA THR A 228 44.61 9.14 -45.49
C THR A 228 45.96 8.71 -44.90
N GLY A 229 46.99 8.57 -45.75
CA GLY A 229 48.39 8.35 -45.33
C GLY A 229 48.90 6.90 -45.41
N PRO A 230 50.00 6.56 -44.69
CA PRO A 230 50.68 5.25 -44.77
C PRO A 230 49.83 4.05 -44.31
N TYR A 231 48.65 4.30 -43.74
CA TYR A 231 47.72 3.27 -43.27
C TYR A 231 46.94 2.60 -44.41
N ARG A 232 46.72 3.31 -45.53
CA ARG A 232 46.18 2.71 -46.75
C ARG A 232 47.13 1.65 -47.30
N LEU A 233 48.44 1.89 -47.21
CA LEU A 233 49.45 0.91 -47.60
C LEU A 233 49.38 -0.34 -46.73
N VAL A 234 49.24 -0.22 -45.41
CA VAL A 234 49.05 -1.38 -44.51
C VAL A 234 47.77 -2.16 -44.84
N ALA A 235 46.69 -1.45 -45.20
CA ALA A 235 45.42 -2.06 -45.59
C ALA A 235 45.47 -2.75 -46.97
N GLU A 236 46.29 -2.25 -47.90
CA GLU A 236 46.51 -2.85 -49.23
C GLU A 236 47.56 -3.98 -49.17
N GLU A 237 48.63 -3.83 -48.38
CA GLU A 237 49.65 -4.84 -48.09
C GLU A 237 49.07 -6.04 -47.32
N GLY A 238 48.02 -5.86 -46.51
CA GLY A 238 47.29 -6.98 -45.91
C GLY A 238 46.41 -7.76 -46.89
N LYS A 239 46.08 -7.17 -48.05
CA LYS A 239 45.29 -7.81 -49.12
C LYS A 239 46.15 -8.52 -50.16
N ALA A 240 47.31 -7.95 -50.50
CA ALA A 240 48.34 -8.65 -51.22
C ALA A 240 48.97 -9.68 -50.28
N LYS A 241 49.12 -10.94 -50.69
CA LYS A 241 49.87 -11.92 -49.89
C LYS A 241 51.22 -11.29 -49.53
N CYS A 242 51.51 -11.08 -48.24
CA CYS A 242 52.82 -10.68 -47.78
C CYS A 242 53.84 -11.67 -48.36
N SER A 243 54.52 -11.31 -49.45
CA SER A 243 55.61 -12.10 -49.97
C SER A 243 56.78 -11.86 -49.01
N TRP A 244 56.91 -12.75 -48.04
CA TRP A 244 58.03 -12.81 -47.14
C TRP A 244 59.30 -12.87 -47.98
N VAL A 245 60.21 -11.90 -47.77
CA VAL A 245 61.51 -11.91 -48.44
C VAL A 245 62.34 -13.00 -47.77
N SER A 246 62.28 -14.20 -48.32
CA SER A 246 63.19 -15.30 -47.98
C SER A 246 64.48 -15.05 -48.76
N LEU A 247 65.58 -14.73 -48.06
CA LEU A 247 66.88 -14.45 -48.71
C LEU A 247 67.48 -15.65 -49.46
N ASN A 248 66.92 -16.85 -49.28
CA ASN A 248 67.47 -18.09 -49.83
C ASN A 248 66.86 -18.53 -51.17
N ASP A 249 65.76 -17.93 -51.62
CA ASP A 249 65.08 -18.37 -52.84
C ASP A 249 65.42 -17.45 -54.02
N VAL A 250 66.60 -17.67 -54.59
CA VAL A 250 67.04 -17.02 -55.85
C VAL A 250 66.34 -17.61 -57.08
N SER A 251 65.54 -18.69 -56.95
CA SER A 251 65.15 -19.48 -58.13
C SER A 251 63.74 -19.25 -58.69
N ASN A 252 62.81 -18.55 -58.04
CA ASN A 252 61.44 -18.46 -58.56
C ASN A 252 60.74 -17.13 -58.24
N VAL A 253 60.92 -16.08 -59.06
CA VAL A 253 59.90 -15.03 -59.21
C VAL A 253 59.95 -14.47 -60.63
N LEU A 254 58.83 -14.59 -61.34
CA LEU A 254 58.52 -13.95 -62.62
C LEU A 254 57.14 -13.29 -62.47
N GLU A 255 57.05 -12.09 -61.88
CA GLU A 255 55.93 -11.13 -61.95
C GLU A 255 56.39 -9.65 -61.81
N HIS A 256 57.21 -9.22 -62.77
CA HIS A 256 57.29 -7.99 -63.56
C HIS A 256 57.12 -6.54 -63.02
N ASP A 257 56.59 -6.22 -61.82
CA ASP A 257 56.47 -4.80 -61.39
C ASP A 257 56.93 -4.47 -59.95
N SER A 258 56.93 -5.42 -59.00
CA SER A 258 57.58 -5.24 -57.67
C SER A 258 59.06 -5.64 -57.66
N GLU A 259 59.50 -6.34 -58.70
CA GLU A 259 60.80 -6.98 -58.82
C GLU A 259 61.95 -5.99 -58.81
N ASN A 260 61.81 -4.83 -59.47
CA ASN A 260 62.88 -3.83 -59.53
C ASN A 260 63.24 -3.26 -58.15
N VAL A 261 62.26 -3.08 -57.26
CA VAL A 261 62.51 -2.54 -55.91
C VAL A 261 63.08 -3.62 -54.99
N GLN A 262 62.62 -4.87 -55.11
CA GLN A 262 63.15 -5.99 -54.35
C GLN A 262 64.59 -6.33 -54.76
N HIS A 263 64.89 -6.35 -56.07
CA HIS A 263 66.24 -6.52 -56.57
C HIS A 263 67.17 -5.37 -56.15
N GLN A 264 66.70 -4.13 -56.16
CA GLN A 264 67.48 -2.99 -55.65
C GLN A 264 67.79 -3.12 -54.15
N ARG A 265 66.82 -3.54 -53.33
CA ARG A 265 67.03 -3.74 -51.88
C ARG A 265 68.00 -4.88 -51.58
N LEU A 266 67.92 -5.98 -52.32
CA LEU A 266 68.86 -7.10 -52.18
C LEU A 266 70.27 -6.71 -52.63
N SER A 267 70.39 -5.95 -53.73
CA SER A 267 71.67 -5.42 -54.18
C SER A 267 72.28 -4.42 -53.18
N GLU A 268 71.46 -3.59 -52.54
CA GLU A 268 71.92 -2.67 -51.49
C GLU A 268 72.33 -3.40 -50.21
N LEU A 269 71.62 -4.47 -49.81
CA LEU A 269 72.04 -5.31 -48.69
C LEU A 269 73.38 -6.01 -48.96
N GLN A 270 73.56 -6.58 -50.15
CA GLN A 270 74.84 -7.15 -50.56
C GLN A 270 75.97 -6.10 -50.59
N ARG A 271 75.65 -4.87 -51.02
CA ARG A 271 76.60 -3.75 -50.99
C ARG A 271 76.98 -3.41 -49.54
N LEU A 272 76.00 -3.30 -48.63
CA LEU A 272 76.25 -3.02 -47.22
C LEU A 272 77.07 -4.12 -46.55
N GLN A 273 76.80 -5.39 -46.84
CA GLN A 273 77.56 -6.55 -46.35
C GLN A 273 79.03 -6.49 -46.79
N SER A 274 79.29 -6.22 -48.07
CA SER A 274 80.67 -6.12 -48.58
C SER A 274 81.45 -4.96 -47.97
N ILE A 275 80.78 -3.82 -47.75
CA ILE A 275 81.41 -2.63 -47.14
C ILE A 275 81.67 -2.85 -45.65
N PHE A 276 80.72 -3.43 -44.92
CA PHE A 276 80.82 -3.61 -43.48
C PHE A 276 81.97 -4.53 -43.09
N GLY A 277 82.10 -5.69 -43.76
CA GLY A 277 83.19 -6.63 -43.50
C GLY A 277 84.58 -5.99 -43.70
N ILE A 278 84.71 -5.14 -44.73
CA ILE A 278 85.96 -4.40 -45.00
C ILE A 278 86.18 -3.29 -43.97
N SER A 279 85.14 -2.51 -43.63
CA SER A 279 85.27 -1.41 -42.67
C SER A 279 85.55 -1.88 -41.25
N GLU A 280 84.93 -2.98 -40.81
CA GLU A 280 85.21 -3.60 -39.51
C GLU A 280 86.62 -4.17 -39.46
N GLY A 281 87.07 -4.85 -40.53
CA GLY A 281 88.44 -5.33 -40.63
C GLY A 281 89.46 -4.19 -40.52
N GLN A 282 89.25 -3.10 -41.24
CA GLN A 282 90.09 -1.90 -41.19
C GLN A 282 90.07 -1.23 -39.81
N TRP A 283 88.91 -1.22 -39.14
CA TRP A 283 88.78 -0.68 -37.79
C TRP A 283 89.54 -1.53 -36.76
N VAL A 284 89.41 -2.86 -36.82
CA VAL A 284 90.16 -3.79 -35.95
C VAL A 284 91.66 -3.65 -36.20
N GLU A 285 92.11 -3.59 -37.46
CA GLU A 285 93.52 -3.42 -37.81
C GLU A 285 94.08 -2.08 -37.27
N ALA A 286 93.34 -0.99 -37.44
CA ALA A 286 93.72 0.31 -36.88
C ALA A 286 93.80 0.27 -35.34
N GLN A 287 92.89 -0.44 -34.68
CA GLN A 287 92.88 -0.61 -33.23
C GLN A 287 94.08 -1.46 -32.75
N VAL A 288 94.43 -2.52 -33.49
CA VAL A 288 95.60 -3.36 -33.22
C VAL A 288 96.89 -2.54 -33.38
N GLU A 289 97.04 -1.80 -34.48
CA GLU A 289 98.23 -0.98 -34.72
C GLU A 289 98.36 0.15 -33.68
N ASN A 290 97.25 0.77 -33.26
CA ASN A 290 97.26 1.72 -32.14
C ASN A 290 97.73 1.06 -30.83
N SER A 291 97.22 -0.13 -30.50
CA SER A 291 97.64 -0.86 -29.29
C SER A 291 99.13 -1.25 -29.33
N LYS A 292 99.64 -1.62 -30.51
CA LYS A 292 101.06 -1.92 -30.76
C LYS A 292 101.92 -0.69 -30.56
N GLN A 293 101.53 0.46 -31.12
CA GLN A 293 102.23 1.73 -30.92
C GLN A 293 102.24 2.14 -29.44
N GLN A 294 101.12 1.98 -28.74
CA GLN A 294 101.03 2.24 -27.30
C GLN A 294 101.97 1.33 -26.49
N ALA A 295 102.02 0.03 -26.80
CA ALA A 295 102.93 -0.90 -26.15
C ALA A 295 104.41 -0.55 -26.41
N ILE A 296 104.76 -0.21 -27.66
CA ILE A 296 106.11 0.28 -28.01
C ILE A 296 106.44 1.52 -27.19
N LEU A 297 105.56 2.51 -27.15
CA LEU A 297 105.78 3.72 -26.35
C LEU A 297 105.93 3.42 -24.85
N MET A 298 105.15 2.47 -24.30
CA MET A 298 105.28 2.04 -22.91
C MET A 298 106.62 1.34 -22.64
N THR A 299 107.04 0.43 -23.52
CA THR A 299 108.34 -0.26 -23.39
C THR A 299 109.52 0.69 -23.54
N LEU A 300 109.47 1.63 -24.48
CA LEU A 300 110.50 2.67 -24.63
C LEU A 300 110.57 3.57 -23.40
N LYS A 301 109.42 3.98 -22.84
CA LYS A 301 109.39 4.72 -21.57
C LYS A 301 110.02 3.91 -20.43
N ALA A 302 109.70 2.62 -20.33
CA ALA A 302 110.26 1.73 -19.31
C ALA A 302 111.78 1.50 -19.50
N GLN A 303 112.26 1.42 -20.74
CA GLN A 303 113.69 1.30 -21.05
C GLN A 303 114.46 2.59 -20.73
N VAL A 304 113.92 3.76 -21.09
CA VAL A 304 114.51 5.05 -20.71
C VAL A 304 114.64 5.18 -19.19
N THR A 305 113.64 4.70 -18.42
CA THR A 305 113.74 4.67 -16.94
C THR A 305 114.68 3.58 -16.40
N ALA A 306 114.96 2.53 -17.17
CA ALA A 306 115.84 1.43 -16.76
C ALA A 306 117.31 1.67 -17.13
N ASP A 307 117.60 2.43 -18.20
CA ASP A 307 118.95 2.85 -18.59
C ASP A 307 119.58 3.80 -17.56
N GLU A 308 118.78 4.41 -16.68
CA GLU A 308 119.27 5.12 -15.48
C GLU A 308 119.86 4.17 -14.41
N ALA A 309 119.60 2.86 -14.50
CA ALA A 309 120.01 1.84 -13.54
C ALA A 309 120.76 0.68 -14.22
N HIS A 310 121.95 0.94 -14.77
CA HIS A 310 122.78 -0.14 -15.31
C HIS A 310 123.27 -1.12 -14.21
N ILE A 311 122.79 -2.36 -14.28
CA ILE A 311 123.37 -3.53 -13.60
C ILE A 311 124.14 -4.35 -14.64
N HIS A 312 125.44 -4.54 -14.41
CA HIS A 312 126.32 -5.35 -15.27
C HIS A 312 125.85 -6.80 -15.35
N LEU A 313 125.40 -7.24 -16.54
CA LEU A 313 125.09 -8.63 -16.85
C LEU A 313 126.17 -9.23 -17.76
N ASP A 314 126.56 -10.46 -17.47
CA ASP A 314 127.57 -11.22 -18.22
C ASP A 314 127.16 -11.46 -19.68
N LEU A 315 128.09 -11.29 -20.63
CA LEU A 315 127.86 -11.31 -22.08
C LEU A 315 127.19 -12.62 -22.55
N HIS A 316 127.54 -13.74 -21.91
CA HIS A 316 126.97 -15.04 -22.24
C HIS A 316 125.50 -15.16 -21.80
N SER A 317 125.14 -14.55 -20.66
CA SER A 317 123.74 -14.49 -20.19
C SER A 317 122.88 -13.58 -21.08
N LEU A 318 123.47 -12.48 -21.56
CA LEU A 318 122.82 -11.55 -22.49
C LEU A 318 122.58 -12.19 -23.86
N ARG A 319 123.55 -12.95 -24.39
CA ARG A 319 123.39 -13.70 -25.64
C ARG A 319 122.32 -14.79 -25.55
N ARG A 320 122.25 -15.51 -24.41
CA ARG A 320 121.21 -16.53 -24.18
C ARG A 320 119.82 -15.89 -24.12
N LYS A 321 119.66 -14.83 -23.33
CA LYS A 321 118.40 -14.06 -23.26
C LYS A 321 118.01 -13.45 -24.59
N HIS A 322 118.98 -12.96 -25.38
CA HIS A 322 118.71 -12.43 -26.71
C HIS A 322 118.20 -13.53 -27.66
N ALA A 323 118.79 -14.73 -27.63
CA ALA A 323 118.32 -15.85 -28.42
C ALA A 323 116.92 -16.34 -27.99
N GLU A 324 116.66 -16.39 -26.68
CA GLU A 324 115.34 -16.71 -26.12
C GLU A 324 114.29 -15.66 -26.55
N LEU A 325 114.56 -14.37 -26.38
CA LEU A 325 113.68 -13.28 -26.81
C LEU A 325 113.48 -13.24 -28.32
N ALA A 326 114.52 -13.53 -29.12
CA ALA A 326 114.39 -13.62 -30.57
C ALA A 326 113.50 -14.79 -30.99
N GLY A 327 113.59 -15.92 -30.29
CA GLY A 327 112.69 -17.06 -30.47
C GLY A 327 111.26 -16.73 -30.10
N GLU A 328 111.04 -16.11 -28.94
CA GLU A 328 109.72 -15.65 -28.49
C GLU A 328 109.11 -14.64 -29.46
N LEU A 329 109.87 -13.63 -29.90
CA LEU A 329 109.45 -12.66 -30.92
C LEU A 329 109.04 -13.36 -32.22
N ALA A 330 109.82 -14.32 -32.72
CA ALA A 330 109.47 -15.05 -33.93
C ALA A 330 108.16 -15.85 -33.76
N THR A 331 107.94 -16.45 -32.59
CA THR A 331 106.66 -17.14 -32.31
C THR A 331 105.49 -16.17 -32.18
N LEU A 332 105.70 -14.97 -31.65
CA LEU A 332 104.69 -13.93 -31.52
C LEU A 332 104.32 -13.34 -32.88
N TYR A 333 105.30 -12.99 -33.73
CA TYR A 333 105.04 -12.53 -35.10
C TYR A 333 104.27 -13.57 -35.91
N ARG A 334 104.60 -14.85 -35.78
CA ARG A 334 103.87 -15.93 -36.45
C ARG A 334 102.42 -16.08 -35.95
N LYS A 335 102.15 -15.78 -34.67
CA LYS A 335 100.79 -15.76 -34.12
C LYS A 335 100.02 -14.53 -34.57
N GLU A 336 100.66 -13.37 -34.59
CA GLU A 336 100.11 -12.10 -35.11
C GLU A 336 99.70 -12.26 -36.57
N GLU A 337 100.57 -12.81 -37.41
CA GLU A 337 100.29 -13.05 -38.82
C GLU A 337 99.12 -14.00 -39.03
N LYS A 338 99.02 -15.09 -38.25
CA LYS A 338 97.87 -16.00 -38.28
C LYS A 338 96.57 -15.34 -37.83
N LEU A 339 96.61 -14.50 -36.79
CA LEU A 339 95.43 -13.79 -36.32
C LEU A 339 94.94 -12.76 -37.35
N LEU A 340 95.86 -12.01 -37.97
CA LEU A 340 95.53 -11.00 -38.98
C LEU A 340 95.08 -11.60 -40.31
N SER A 341 95.70 -12.69 -40.76
CA SER A 341 95.41 -13.28 -42.08
C SER A 341 94.23 -14.25 -42.08
N GLU A 342 94.02 -15.00 -41.00
CA GLU A 342 93.00 -16.07 -40.95
C GLU A 342 91.88 -15.75 -39.98
N SER A 343 92.19 -15.43 -38.71
CA SER A 343 91.17 -15.40 -37.66
C SER A 343 90.28 -14.16 -37.69
N ILE A 344 90.86 -12.97 -37.82
CA ILE A 344 90.13 -11.69 -37.84
C ILE A 344 89.24 -11.59 -39.09
N PRO A 345 89.73 -11.88 -40.32
CA PRO A 345 88.89 -11.84 -41.51
C PRO A 345 87.71 -12.80 -41.45
N ASN A 346 87.91 -14.02 -40.93
CA ASN A 346 86.83 -15.00 -40.77
C ASN A 346 85.76 -14.51 -39.77
N LEU A 347 86.16 -13.95 -38.62
CA LEU A 347 85.23 -13.42 -37.63
C LEU A 347 84.49 -12.17 -38.14
N CYS A 348 85.17 -11.26 -38.84
CA CYS A 348 84.54 -10.10 -39.47
C CYS A 348 83.52 -10.53 -40.55
N TRP A 349 83.80 -11.62 -41.27
CA TRP A 349 82.88 -12.17 -42.25
C TRP A 349 81.65 -12.82 -41.60
N GLU A 350 81.84 -13.61 -40.54
CA GLU A 350 80.72 -14.15 -39.74
C GLU A 350 79.86 -13.03 -39.13
N LEU A 351 80.48 -11.96 -38.62
CA LEU A 351 79.78 -10.79 -38.12
C LEU A 351 79.00 -10.05 -39.23
N ALA A 352 79.58 -9.91 -40.43
CA ALA A 352 78.89 -9.30 -41.57
C ALA A 352 77.66 -10.11 -42.00
N GLN A 353 77.73 -11.44 -41.96
CA GLN A 353 76.56 -12.30 -42.21
C GLN A 353 75.47 -12.16 -41.16
N LEU A 354 75.84 -12.01 -39.88
CA LEU A 354 74.88 -11.80 -38.80
C LEU A 354 74.23 -10.40 -38.88
N GLN A 355 74.90 -9.39 -39.44
CA GLN A 355 74.34 -8.04 -39.56
C GLN A 355 73.08 -7.99 -40.43
N ASP A 356 73.00 -8.80 -41.48
CA ASP A 356 71.80 -8.90 -42.32
C ASP A 356 70.57 -9.27 -41.48
N THR A 357 70.75 -10.18 -40.51
CA THR A 357 69.67 -10.58 -39.61
C THR A 357 69.18 -9.44 -38.73
N TYR A 358 70.08 -8.56 -38.27
CA TYR A 358 69.70 -7.38 -37.48
C TYR A 358 69.01 -6.30 -38.31
N ILE A 359 69.46 -6.06 -39.56
CA ILE A 359 68.83 -5.10 -40.46
C ILE A 359 67.42 -5.58 -40.84
N LEU A 360 67.30 -6.87 -41.17
CA LEU A 360 66.01 -7.51 -41.45
C LEU A 360 65.10 -7.45 -40.22
N GLN A 361 65.61 -7.80 -39.04
CA GLN A 361 64.85 -7.70 -37.79
C GLN A 361 64.30 -6.29 -37.58
N GLY A 362 65.11 -5.25 -37.77
CA GLY A 362 64.65 -3.87 -37.67
C GLY A 362 63.55 -3.48 -38.67
N ASP A 363 63.62 -3.95 -39.92
CA ASP A 363 62.55 -3.74 -40.91
C ASP A 363 61.26 -4.49 -40.53
N TYR A 364 61.39 -5.72 -40.01
CA TYR A 364 60.26 -6.51 -39.55
C TYR A 364 59.61 -5.90 -38.31
N ASP A 365 60.39 -5.45 -37.33
CA ASP A 365 59.90 -4.76 -36.15
C ASP A 365 59.13 -3.48 -36.55
N LEU A 366 59.63 -2.72 -37.53
CA LEU A 366 58.94 -1.55 -38.04
C LEU A 366 57.61 -1.90 -38.73
N LYS A 367 57.56 -3.00 -39.50
CA LYS A 367 56.30 -3.49 -40.12
C LYS A 367 55.30 -3.94 -39.06
N VAL A 368 55.73 -4.69 -38.05
CA VAL A 368 54.88 -5.12 -36.93
C VAL A 368 54.33 -3.91 -36.19
N MET A 369 55.17 -2.95 -35.83
CA MET A 369 54.74 -1.73 -35.13
C MET A 369 53.71 -0.92 -35.94
N ARG A 370 53.86 -0.83 -37.27
CA ARG A 370 52.86 -0.20 -38.15
C ARG A 370 51.53 -0.94 -38.14
N GLN A 371 51.57 -2.27 -38.19
CA GLN A 371 50.38 -3.12 -38.14
C GLN A 371 49.68 -3.05 -36.78
N GLU A 372 50.43 -3.12 -35.67
CA GLU A 372 49.88 -2.98 -34.33
C GLU A 372 49.20 -1.62 -34.13
N PHE A 373 49.82 -0.55 -34.60
CA PHE A 373 49.22 0.78 -34.57
C PHE A 373 47.90 0.83 -35.36
N TYR A 374 47.87 0.23 -36.55
CA TYR A 374 46.65 0.15 -37.38
C TYR A 374 45.54 -0.67 -36.69
N ILE A 375 45.89 -1.84 -36.13
CA ILE A 375 44.99 -2.70 -35.37
C ILE A 375 44.43 -1.95 -34.15
N ASN A 376 45.27 -1.18 -33.44
CA ASN A 376 44.83 -0.38 -32.30
C ASN A 376 43.83 0.70 -32.72
N ARG A 377 44.02 1.33 -33.90
CA ARG A 377 43.05 2.27 -34.48
C ARG A 377 41.73 1.58 -34.83
N GLN A 378 41.77 0.39 -35.42
CA GLN A 378 40.58 -0.42 -35.72
C GLN A 378 39.84 -0.85 -34.45
N LYS A 379 40.56 -1.28 -33.40
CA LYS A 379 39.97 -1.63 -32.10
C LYS A 379 39.23 -0.43 -31.48
N ALA A 380 39.81 0.77 -31.57
CA ALA A 380 39.15 1.99 -31.11
C ALA A 380 37.85 2.26 -31.91
N LEU A 381 37.88 2.13 -33.24
CA LEU A 381 36.68 2.27 -34.07
C LEU A 381 35.60 1.24 -33.69
N ILE A 382 35.97 -0.03 -33.55
CA ILE A 382 35.05 -1.10 -33.15
C ILE A 382 34.44 -0.80 -31.78
N SER A 383 35.23 -0.30 -30.83
CA SER A 383 34.73 0.11 -29.51
C SER A 383 33.67 1.21 -29.61
N HIS A 384 33.92 2.25 -30.41
CA HIS A 384 32.94 3.32 -30.64
C HIS A 384 31.67 2.81 -31.31
N LEU A 385 31.79 1.98 -32.36
CA LEU A 385 30.64 1.37 -33.05
C LEU A 385 29.84 0.43 -32.13
N THR A 386 30.52 -0.34 -31.28
CA THR A 386 29.88 -1.23 -30.31
C THR A 386 29.09 -0.43 -29.28
N ASN A 387 29.64 0.70 -28.81
CA ASN A 387 28.96 1.60 -27.89
C ASN A 387 27.74 2.27 -28.54
N LEU A 388 27.86 2.69 -29.80
CA LEU A 388 26.75 3.26 -30.56
C LEU A 388 25.61 2.24 -30.72
N LEU A 389 25.97 1.01 -31.13
CA LEU A 389 25.02 -0.09 -31.29
C LEU A 389 24.35 -0.46 -29.97
N SER A 390 25.10 -0.54 -28.87
CA SER A 390 24.54 -0.91 -27.56
C SER A 390 23.55 0.12 -27.05
N ARG A 391 23.82 1.42 -27.23
CA ARG A 391 22.87 2.50 -26.91
C ARG A 391 21.57 2.36 -27.69
N HIS A 392 21.66 2.17 -29.00
CA HIS A 392 20.49 2.02 -29.86
C HIS A 392 19.69 0.76 -29.50
N GLN A 393 20.36 -0.37 -29.25
CA GLN A 393 19.73 -1.61 -28.83
C GLN A 393 19.04 -1.48 -27.47
N LEU A 394 19.68 -0.82 -26.50
CA LEU A 394 19.11 -0.58 -25.18
C LEU A 394 17.85 0.28 -25.29
N LEU A 395 17.89 1.36 -26.07
CA LEU A 395 16.72 2.20 -26.30
C LEU A 395 15.59 1.41 -26.96
N LYS A 396 15.90 0.64 -28.00
CA LYS A 396 14.92 -0.22 -28.69
C LYS A 396 14.28 -1.23 -27.73
N LEU A 397 15.08 -1.89 -26.88
CA LEU A 397 14.59 -2.85 -25.92
C LEU A 397 13.71 -2.18 -24.86
N ALA A 398 14.11 -1.00 -24.37
CA ALA A 398 13.33 -0.25 -23.40
C ALA A 398 11.96 0.15 -23.96
N CYS A 399 11.90 0.67 -25.19
CA CYS A 399 10.63 0.98 -25.86
C CYS A 399 9.76 -0.27 -26.07
N GLN A 400 10.35 -1.43 -26.39
CA GLN A 400 9.61 -2.68 -26.55
C GLN A 400 9.04 -3.20 -25.21
N MET A 401 9.82 -3.12 -24.14
CA MET A 401 9.40 -3.52 -22.81
C MET A 401 8.26 -2.62 -22.31
N GLU A 402 8.39 -1.31 -22.48
CA GLU A 402 7.35 -0.36 -22.11
C GLU A 402 6.07 -0.59 -22.92
N LYS A 403 6.18 -0.77 -24.24
CA LYS A 403 5.03 -1.12 -25.09
C LYS A 403 4.30 -2.36 -24.56
N LYS A 404 5.04 -3.40 -24.15
CA LYS A 404 4.44 -4.62 -23.62
C LYS A 404 3.65 -4.34 -22.32
N VAL A 405 4.26 -3.62 -21.37
CA VAL A 405 3.61 -3.24 -20.11
C VAL A 405 2.37 -2.38 -20.37
N MET A 406 2.44 -1.42 -21.29
CA MET A 406 1.31 -0.58 -21.66
C MET A 406 0.16 -1.37 -22.28
N LEU A 407 0.45 -2.35 -23.13
CA LEU A 407 -0.58 -3.22 -23.72
C LEU A 407 -1.24 -4.11 -22.66
N GLU A 408 -0.47 -4.65 -21.71
CA GLU A 408 -0.99 -5.41 -20.59
C GLU A 408 -1.91 -4.55 -19.71
N ALA A 409 -1.46 -3.34 -19.33
CA ALA A 409 -2.27 -2.38 -18.58
C ALA A 409 -3.55 -1.98 -19.34
N TYR A 410 -3.46 -1.73 -20.64
CA TYR A 410 -4.61 -1.46 -21.51
C TYR A 410 -5.61 -2.62 -21.50
N SER A 411 -5.13 -3.86 -21.58
CA SER A 411 -6.01 -5.04 -21.55
C SER A 411 -6.77 -5.16 -20.23
N LEU A 412 -6.10 -4.89 -19.10
CA LEU A 412 -6.72 -4.87 -17.77
C LEU A 412 -7.75 -3.75 -17.64
N LEU A 413 -7.40 -2.54 -18.10
CA LEU A 413 -8.34 -1.41 -18.12
C LEU A 413 -9.57 -1.70 -18.97
N LYS A 414 -9.40 -2.40 -20.09
CA LYS A 414 -10.52 -2.79 -20.93
C LYS A 414 -11.45 -3.79 -20.24
N VAL A 415 -10.91 -4.72 -19.46
CA VAL A 415 -11.71 -5.65 -18.65
C VAL A 415 -12.51 -4.88 -17.60
N ILE A 416 -11.87 -3.96 -16.87
CA ILE A 416 -12.53 -3.12 -15.86
C ILE A 416 -13.65 -2.29 -16.49
N GLU A 417 -13.42 -1.69 -17.66
CA GLU A 417 -14.44 -0.93 -18.40
C GLU A 417 -15.68 -1.81 -18.71
N LEU A 418 -15.47 -3.04 -19.18
CA LEU A 418 -16.54 -3.97 -19.49
C LEU A 418 -17.33 -4.39 -18.24
N GLU A 419 -16.65 -4.66 -17.13
CA GLU A 419 -17.31 -4.99 -15.86
C GLU A 419 -18.15 -3.82 -15.34
N LEU A 420 -17.60 -2.60 -15.37
CA LEU A 420 -18.33 -1.39 -14.97
C LEU A 420 -19.56 -1.14 -15.85
N GLN A 421 -19.45 -1.36 -17.15
CA GLN A 421 -20.60 -1.30 -18.06
C GLN A 421 -21.68 -2.33 -17.69
N GLY A 422 -21.28 -3.56 -17.32
CA GLY A 422 -22.20 -4.60 -16.84
C GLY A 422 -22.90 -4.24 -15.52
N TYR A 423 -22.18 -3.63 -14.58
CA TYR A 423 -22.78 -3.13 -13.34
C TYR A 423 -23.76 -1.98 -13.61
N LEU A 424 -23.40 -1.05 -14.50
CA LEU A 424 -24.27 0.05 -14.91
C LEU A 424 -25.56 -0.45 -15.58
N SER A 425 -25.48 -1.43 -16.48
CA SER A 425 -26.68 -2.00 -17.12
C SER A 425 -27.58 -2.71 -16.11
N THR A 426 -26.99 -3.46 -15.17
CA THR A 426 -27.74 -4.14 -14.10
C THR A 426 -28.41 -3.14 -13.17
N GLY A 427 -27.68 -2.08 -12.78
CA GLY A 427 -28.20 -0.98 -11.98
C GLY A 427 -29.36 -0.27 -12.67
N ARG A 428 -29.23 0.05 -13.97
CA ARG A 428 -30.30 0.63 -14.77
C ARG A 428 -31.54 -0.27 -14.82
N GLY A 429 -31.35 -1.58 -14.99
CA GLY A 429 -32.43 -2.56 -14.94
C GLY A 429 -33.18 -2.55 -13.60
N ARG A 430 -32.44 -2.54 -12.48
CA ARG A 430 -33.02 -2.46 -11.13
C ARG A 430 -33.79 -1.15 -10.92
N VAL A 431 -33.23 -0.01 -11.31
CA VAL A 431 -33.91 1.30 -11.21
C VAL A 431 -35.19 1.31 -12.03
N SER A 432 -35.16 0.79 -13.25
CA SER A 432 -36.35 0.65 -14.10
C SER A 432 -37.42 -0.24 -13.45
N HIS A 433 -37.00 -1.36 -12.85
CA HIS A 433 -37.90 -2.28 -12.14
C HIS A 433 -38.53 -1.63 -10.90
N TYR A 434 -37.75 -0.95 -10.05
CA TYR A 434 -38.30 -0.20 -8.92
C TYR A 434 -39.26 0.91 -9.39
N GLY A 435 -38.92 1.61 -10.48
CA GLY A 435 -39.82 2.60 -11.07
C GLY A 435 -41.13 2.00 -11.60
N ALA A 436 -41.14 0.73 -12.00
CA ALA A 436 -42.37 0.01 -12.37
C ALA A 436 -43.16 -0.46 -11.13
N LEU A 437 -42.47 -0.95 -10.09
CA LEU A 437 -43.09 -1.33 -8.82
C LEU A 437 -43.75 -0.14 -8.12
N VAL A 438 -43.09 1.03 -8.10
CA VAL A 438 -43.66 2.25 -7.52
C VAL A 438 -44.94 2.66 -8.26
N ARG A 439 -44.94 2.61 -9.60
CA ARG A 439 -46.15 2.85 -10.40
C ARG A 439 -47.26 1.85 -10.07
N ALA A 440 -46.94 0.56 -10.04
CA ALA A 440 -47.91 -0.48 -9.68
C ALA A 440 -48.46 -0.35 -8.25
N ALA A 441 -47.63 0.11 -7.29
CA ALA A 441 -48.05 0.37 -5.92
C ALA A 441 -48.97 1.59 -5.80
N SER A 442 -48.73 2.63 -6.61
CA SER A 442 -49.65 3.77 -6.72
C SER A 442 -51.00 3.35 -7.31
N ASP A 443 -51.00 2.49 -8.33
CA ASP A 443 -52.23 1.97 -8.96
C ASP A 443 -53.03 1.05 -8.01
N LEU A 444 -52.36 0.30 -7.13
CA LEU A 444 -52.97 -0.55 -6.09
C LEU A 444 -53.74 0.24 -5.02
N HIS A 445 -53.35 1.50 -4.76
CA HIS A 445 -54.09 2.37 -3.83
C HIS A 445 -55.45 2.80 -4.41
N GLU A 446 -55.58 2.81 -5.75
CA GLU A 446 -56.84 3.12 -6.44
C GLU A 446 -57.72 1.87 -6.65
N GLN A 447 -57.13 0.67 -6.69
CA GLN A 447 -57.81 -0.61 -6.94
C GLN A 447 -58.00 -1.47 -5.68
N GLY A 448 -58.19 -0.85 -4.52
CA GLY A 448 -58.71 -1.57 -3.36
C GLY A 448 -60.12 -2.09 -3.68
N ALA A 449 -60.25 -3.40 -3.87
CA ALA A 449 -61.47 -4.14 -4.20
C ALA A 449 -62.56 -3.99 -3.11
N VAL A 450 -63.15 -2.80 -3.02
CA VAL A 450 -64.42 -2.57 -2.36
C VAL A 450 -65.44 -2.62 -3.49
N ASP A 451 -66.34 -3.60 -3.43
CA ASP A 451 -67.53 -3.64 -4.30
C ASP A 451 -68.25 -2.29 -4.16
N ASP A 452 -68.48 -1.58 -5.28
CA ASP A 452 -68.99 -0.18 -5.33
C ASP A 452 -70.35 0.02 -4.61
N ARG A 453 -70.93 -1.05 -4.07
CA ARG A 453 -72.19 -1.07 -3.31
C ARG A 453 -72.00 -0.94 -1.80
N ASP A 454 -70.81 -1.14 -1.25
CA ASP A 454 -70.56 -1.13 0.20
C ASP A 454 -70.10 0.25 0.71
N SER A 455 -71.08 1.14 0.94
CA SER A 455 -70.86 2.50 1.44
C SER A 455 -70.14 2.57 2.80
N PHE A 456 -70.27 1.51 3.62
CA PHE A 456 -69.62 1.44 4.93
C PHE A 456 -68.10 1.26 4.83
N LEU A 457 -67.64 0.39 3.92
CA LEU A 457 -66.21 0.14 3.71
C LEU A 457 -65.54 1.34 3.02
N HIS A 458 -66.26 2.05 2.15
CA HIS A 458 -65.81 3.34 1.62
C HIS A 458 -65.65 4.40 2.71
N GLY A 459 -66.62 4.51 3.63
CA GLY A 459 -66.50 5.42 4.77
C GLY A 459 -65.29 5.11 5.66
N ILE A 460 -64.99 3.82 5.89
CA ILE A 460 -63.81 3.41 6.64
C ILE A 460 -62.51 3.69 5.88
N ARG A 461 -62.47 3.43 4.57
CA ARG A 461 -61.31 3.74 3.70
C ARG A 461 -61.01 5.24 3.72
N ASP A 462 -62.03 6.06 3.53
CA ASP A 462 -61.86 7.51 3.43
C ASP A 462 -61.41 8.08 4.80
N ILE A 463 -61.94 7.57 5.92
CA ILE A 463 -61.46 7.93 7.27
C ILE A 463 -60.01 7.48 7.51
N LEU A 464 -59.60 6.31 7.02
CA LEU A 464 -58.22 5.82 7.17
C LEU A 464 -57.23 6.61 6.32
N SER A 465 -57.62 7.06 5.12
CA SER A 465 -56.79 7.89 4.24
C SER A 465 -56.54 9.31 4.76
N VAL A 466 -57.42 9.82 5.62
CA VAL A 466 -57.28 11.16 6.24
C VAL A 466 -56.31 11.15 7.43
N TYR A 467 -55.94 9.98 7.94
CA TYR A 467 -55.05 9.81 9.11
C TYR A 467 -53.70 9.14 8.83
N SER A 468 -53.38 8.83 7.56
CA SER A 468 -52.01 8.56 7.10
C SER A 468 -51.35 9.85 6.62
#